data_AF-A0A956KGX5-F1
#
_entry.id   AF-A0A956KGX5-F1
#
_cell.length_a   1.000
_cell.length_b   1.000
_cell.length_c   1.000
_cell.angle_alpha   90.00
_cell.angle_beta   90.00
_cell.angle_gamma   90.00
#
_symmetry.space_group_name_H-M   'P 1'
#
loop_
_entity.id
_entity.type
_entity.pdbx_description
1 polymer ?
#
loop_
_entity_poly.entity_id
_entity_poly.type
_entity_poly.pdbx_seq_one_letter_code
_entity_poly.pdbx_strand_id
1 'polypeptide(L)'
;MARRIAGWLTSSSLLLLACGDSATTSTADSGVTTATSSVTTASTSGSSTATSGETTAGSDTQASTSSESDTGSTTILYDVAPDDDAGPVGSACQQAEAENSNQGCEFWAVDLPNAWQVVLQPGAEDQLYAIVATNTSESPANVSVYPGNEDTPLDSATIPGGGLQVFTFDNALGTKPQENSYGTAYRVVSDRPITVYQFNPLDNSTKVYSNDASLLFPSHVLGSDYTAITGDAVQIVGKNAGAFVTVVGLEDDTVIEFFPPVGIPLYPGVLKLTVDRGQTYTLMSNAVLSPLQNDPGQGNLSGTRVEASKPVAVFSGNVCSFEPSPWIDCCCDHLEHQLLPLEAWGHGYVVVAAPPNLGDEEDKVRVRVTGSFDGTQLSYAPAAPPGAPTMINAYQTVVFEADAPFIVSSDRPFAVYQFILSNEYITVDPTPNDDADNGWWPGDP
;
A
#
# COMPACT_ATOMS: atom_id res chain seq x y z
N MET A 1 7.31 21.77 22.69
CA MET A 1 5.93 22.31 22.73
C MET A 1 5.03 21.36 21.94
N ALA A 2 5.10 20.06 22.26
CA ALA A 2 4.52 18.97 21.48
C ALA A 2 3.76 18.07 22.46
N ARG A 3 2.43 18.14 22.41
CA ARG A 3 1.52 17.12 22.93
C ARG A 3 0.12 17.43 22.40
N ARG A 4 -0.52 16.39 21.87
CA ARG A 4 -1.89 16.28 21.36
C ARG A 4 -2.11 16.78 19.93
N ILE A 5 -1.88 15.86 19.00
CA ILE A 5 -2.77 15.66 17.86
C ILE A 5 -3.31 14.24 18.05
N ALA A 6 -4.48 14.12 18.66
CA ALA A 6 -5.28 12.90 18.53
C ALA A 6 -6.08 13.11 17.24
N GLY A 7 -5.59 12.52 16.17
CA GLY A 7 -6.22 12.52 14.86
C GLY A 7 -6.69 11.10 14.57
N TRP A 8 -7.98 10.99 14.31
CA TRP A 8 -8.73 9.85 13.80
C TRP A 8 -7.89 9.07 12.76
N LEU A 9 -7.53 7.85 13.10
CA LEU A 9 -6.92 6.89 12.18
C LEU A 9 -8.08 6.14 11.51
N THR A 10 -8.27 6.36 10.21
CA THR A 10 -9.08 5.50 9.35
C THR A 10 -8.29 4.24 9.00
N SER A 11 -8.97 3.15 8.66
CA SER A 11 -8.31 1.90 8.25
C SER A 11 -7.44 2.17 7.02
N SER A 12 -6.13 1.99 7.13
CA SER A 12 -5.19 2.13 6.01
C SER A 12 -4.61 0.77 5.62
N SER A 13 -4.34 0.61 4.33
CA SER A 13 -3.68 -0.57 3.76
C SER A 13 -2.20 -0.28 3.53
N LEU A 14 -1.32 -1.14 4.03
CA LEU A 14 0.13 -1.05 3.77
C LEU A 14 0.60 -2.29 3.01
N LEU A 15 1.19 -2.05 1.84
CA LEU A 15 1.94 -3.07 1.11
C LEU A 15 3.33 -3.21 1.75
N LEU A 16 3.64 -4.41 2.25
CA LEU A 16 4.96 -4.71 2.80
C LEU A 16 5.93 -4.97 1.64
N LEU A 17 7.08 -4.31 1.63
CA LEU A 17 8.15 -4.55 0.65
C LEU A 17 8.95 -5.80 1.05
N ALA A 18 9.35 -6.60 0.07
CA ALA A 18 10.08 -7.85 0.27
C ALA A 18 11.60 -7.70 0.10
N CYS A 19 12.38 -8.60 0.70
CA CYS A 19 13.83 -8.70 0.45
C CYS A 19 14.13 -9.74 -0.65
N GLY A 20 14.96 -9.39 -1.63
CA GLY A 20 15.47 -10.28 -2.68
C GLY A 20 16.88 -10.80 -2.38
N ASP A 21 17.17 -12.06 -2.72
CA ASP A 21 18.51 -12.65 -2.57
C ASP A 21 19.26 -12.63 -3.92
N SER A 22 20.48 -12.11 -3.93
CA SER A 22 21.37 -12.15 -5.10
C SER A 22 22.04 -13.53 -5.19
N ALA A 23 21.72 -14.31 -6.22
CA ALA A 23 22.32 -15.62 -6.46
C ALA A 23 23.83 -15.52 -6.74
N THR A 24 24.67 -15.90 -5.77
CA THR A 24 26.09 -16.21 -6.01
C THR A 24 26.26 -17.71 -6.22
N THR A 25 26.86 -18.06 -7.36
CA THR A 25 27.21 -19.44 -7.73
C THR A 25 28.42 -19.89 -6.92
N SER A 26 28.29 -20.97 -6.13
CA SER A 26 29.45 -21.62 -5.48
C SER A 26 29.62 -23.08 -5.94
N THR A 27 30.84 -23.37 -6.38
CA THR A 27 31.35 -24.72 -6.68
C THR A 27 31.79 -25.43 -5.40
N ALA A 28 31.57 -26.74 -5.37
CA ALA A 28 31.84 -27.70 -4.29
C ALA A 28 33.21 -27.60 -3.56
N ASP A 29 33.20 -27.82 -2.24
CA ASP A 29 34.00 -28.89 -1.59
C ASP A 29 33.47 -29.23 -0.17
N SER A 30 33.89 -30.41 0.27
CA SER A 30 33.49 -31.32 1.34
C SER A 30 33.93 -30.91 2.75
N GLY A 31 33.20 -31.35 3.79
CA GLY A 31 33.78 -31.47 5.14
C GLY A 31 32.80 -31.44 6.32
N VAL A 32 32.54 -32.62 6.89
CA VAL A 32 31.79 -32.84 8.14
C VAL A 32 32.57 -32.33 9.36
N THR A 33 31.92 -31.67 10.34
CA THR A 33 31.93 -32.07 11.77
C THR A 33 31.00 -31.24 12.65
N THR A 34 30.36 -31.96 13.57
CA THR A 34 29.44 -31.55 14.64
C THR A 34 30.16 -30.83 15.78
N ALA A 35 29.58 -29.74 16.30
CA ALA A 35 29.85 -29.27 17.66
C ALA A 35 28.61 -28.58 18.27
N THR A 36 28.23 -29.10 19.44
CA THR A 36 27.12 -28.72 20.31
C THR A 36 27.52 -27.59 21.25
N SER A 37 26.52 -26.92 21.85
CA SER A 37 26.54 -26.10 23.09
C SER A 37 26.65 -24.59 22.86
N SER A 38 26.03 -23.70 23.64
CA SER A 38 24.95 -23.75 24.63
C SER A 38 24.70 -22.29 25.03
N VAL A 39 23.44 -21.91 25.22
CA VAL A 39 22.99 -20.58 25.63
C VAL A 39 23.47 -20.26 27.05
N THR A 40 23.94 -19.03 27.29
CA THR A 40 23.94 -18.44 28.63
C THR A 40 23.57 -16.97 28.54
N THR A 41 22.48 -16.61 29.21
CA THR A 41 21.93 -15.28 29.41
C THR A 41 22.71 -14.52 30.48
N ALA A 42 22.95 -13.23 30.27
CA ALA A 42 23.22 -12.29 31.35
C ALA A 42 22.67 -10.90 31.00
N SER A 43 21.62 -10.53 31.72
CA SER A 43 21.02 -9.20 31.84
C SER A 43 21.93 -8.23 32.60
N THR A 44 21.98 -6.96 32.20
CA THR A 44 22.22 -5.88 33.16
C THR A 44 21.59 -4.56 32.70
N SER A 45 20.72 -4.04 33.56
CA SER A 45 20.07 -2.73 33.55
C SER A 45 21.03 -1.60 33.94
N GLY A 46 20.86 -0.40 33.39
CA GLY A 46 21.52 0.80 33.91
C GLY A 46 21.14 2.09 33.18
N SER A 47 20.25 2.87 33.79
CA SER A 47 19.78 4.20 33.36
C SER A 47 20.77 5.33 33.70
N SER A 48 20.74 6.40 32.90
CA SER A 48 20.71 7.84 33.27
C SER A 48 21.76 8.79 32.65
N THR A 49 21.23 9.67 31.78
CA THR A 49 21.29 11.15 31.87
C THR A 49 22.61 11.93 31.64
N ALA A 50 22.65 12.51 30.43
CA ALA A 50 22.92 13.93 30.06
C ALA A 50 24.32 14.58 30.17
N THR A 51 24.66 15.27 29.06
CA THR A 51 25.11 16.69 28.94
C THR A 51 26.45 16.90 28.21
N SER A 52 26.32 17.49 27.02
CA SER A 52 27.19 18.42 26.25
C SER A 52 28.73 18.37 26.37
N GLY A 53 29.38 18.29 25.20
CA GLY A 53 30.77 18.69 25.00
C GLY A 53 31.15 18.72 23.52
N GLU A 54 31.13 19.91 22.93
CA GLU A 54 31.69 20.24 21.61
C GLU A 54 33.23 20.20 21.69
N THR A 55 33.93 19.46 20.81
CA THR A 55 35.17 19.91 20.13
C THR A 55 35.76 18.85 19.19
N THR A 56 35.81 19.24 17.90
CA THR A 56 36.93 19.15 16.95
C THR A 56 37.50 17.80 16.49
N ALA A 57 37.48 17.66 15.17
CA ALA A 57 38.13 16.69 14.31
C ALA A 57 39.53 16.23 14.75
N GLY A 58 39.71 14.90 14.73
CA GLY A 58 40.99 14.22 14.66
C GLY A 58 40.82 12.96 13.82
N SER A 59 41.33 12.99 12.59
CA SER A 59 41.46 11.81 11.73
C SER A 59 42.46 10.84 12.37
N ASP A 60 42.02 9.63 12.69
CA ASP A 60 42.94 8.50 12.80
C ASP A 60 42.32 7.29 12.10
N THR A 61 42.95 6.98 10.98
CA THR A 61 42.73 5.77 10.20
C THR A 61 43.36 4.61 10.97
N GLN A 62 42.53 3.74 11.54
CA GLN A 62 42.96 2.38 11.88
C GLN A 62 42.05 1.38 11.19
N ALA A 63 42.56 0.87 10.08
CA ALA A 63 42.11 -0.35 9.46
C ALA A 63 42.29 -1.50 10.45
N SER A 64 41.18 -2.03 10.97
CA SER A 64 41.13 -3.36 11.56
C SER A 64 40.38 -4.28 10.60
N THR A 65 41.14 -5.01 9.81
CA THR A 65 40.69 -6.22 9.13
C THR A 65 40.28 -7.26 10.17
N SER A 66 38.98 -7.49 10.33
CA SER A 66 38.45 -8.70 10.96
C SER A 66 37.66 -9.48 9.91
N SER A 67 38.21 -10.63 9.55
CA SER A 67 37.57 -11.67 8.76
C SER A 67 36.27 -12.13 9.44
N GLU A 68 35.13 -11.77 8.88
CA GLU A 68 33.85 -12.33 9.30
C GLU A 68 33.66 -13.70 8.66
N SER A 69 33.50 -14.69 9.54
CA SER A 69 33.04 -16.02 9.23
C SER A 69 31.62 -15.97 8.67
N ASP A 70 31.43 -16.61 7.53
CA ASP A 70 30.18 -16.81 6.82
C ASP A 70 29.14 -17.53 7.71
N THR A 71 28.33 -16.76 8.43
CA THR A 71 27.04 -17.19 8.94
C THR A 71 26.00 -16.67 7.98
N GLY A 72 25.31 -17.58 7.29
CA GLY A 72 24.24 -17.28 6.34
C GLY A 72 23.28 -16.24 6.89
N SER A 73 23.52 -14.99 6.51
CA SER A 73 22.73 -13.84 6.87
C SER A 73 21.72 -13.68 5.75
N THR A 74 20.44 -13.91 6.04
CA THR A 74 19.35 -13.39 5.22
C THR A 74 19.60 -11.88 5.13
N THR A 75 20.08 -11.40 3.98
CA THR A 75 20.34 -9.98 3.80
C THR A 75 18.98 -9.31 3.73
N ILE A 76 18.57 -8.72 4.84
CA ILE A 76 17.38 -7.88 4.90
C ILE A 76 17.74 -6.61 4.13
N LEU A 77 17.36 -6.57 2.85
CA LEU A 77 17.39 -5.35 2.06
C LEU A 77 16.34 -4.40 2.66
N TYR A 78 16.80 -3.44 3.44
CA TYR A 78 16.04 -2.21 3.65
C TYR A 78 16.16 -1.43 2.35
N ASP A 79 15.04 -1.17 1.69
CA ASP A 79 14.94 -0.44 0.42
C ASP A 79 15.15 1.07 0.64
N VAL A 80 16.30 1.40 1.24
CA VAL A 80 16.81 2.75 1.39
C VAL A 80 18.11 2.75 0.61
N ALA A 81 18.05 3.20 -0.65
CA ALA A 81 19.23 3.33 -1.49
C ALA A 81 20.29 4.15 -0.72
N PRO A 82 21.54 3.65 -0.58
CA PRO A 82 22.63 4.46 -0.07
C PRO A 82 22.95 5.56 -1.11
N ASP A 83 23.05 6.81 -0.65
CA ASP A 83 23.67 7.92 -1.39
C ASP A 83 25.18 7.63 -1.55
N ASP A 84 25.54 6.66 -2.40
CA ASP A 84 26.92 6.47 -2.80
C ASP A 84 27.21 7.42 -3.97
N ASP A 85 28.03 8.44 -3.70
CA ASP A 85 28.60 9.45 -4.62
C ASP A 85 29.40 8.88 -5.81
N ALA A 86 29.33 7.57 -6.06
CA ALA A 86 29.89 6.87 -7.20
C ALA A 86 28.82 6.05 -7.96
N GLY A 87 27.63 6.63 -8.13
CA GLY A 87 26.54 6.06 -8.94
C GLY A 87 26.76 6.10 -10.46
N PRO A 88 25.98 5.32 -11.23
CA PRO A 88 26.19 5.06 -12.66
C PRO A 88 26.06 6.32 -13.54
N VAL A 89 26.62 6.25 -14.76
CA VAL A 89 26.59 7.36 -15.74
C VAL A 89 25.15 7.66 -16.18
N GLY A 90 24.63 8.84 -15.86
CA GLY A 90 23.28 9.28 -16.27
C GLY A 90 22.78 10.50 -15.50
N SER A 91 21.60 11.02 -15.88
CA SER A 91 20.87 12.00 -15.06
C SER A 91 20.39 11.36 -13.75
N ALA A 92 20.02 12.17 -12.76
CA ALA A 92 19.49 11.67 -11.48
C ALA A 92 18.26 10.75 -11.69
N CYS A 93 17.41 11.04 -12.67
CA CYS A 93 16.30 10.17 -13.05
C CYS A 93 16.76 8.81 -13.59
N GLN A 94 17.79 8.79 -14.44
CA GLN A 94 18.34 7.53 -14.97
C GLN A 94 18.99 6.68 -13.90
N GLN A 95 19.55 7.30 -12.85
CA GLN A 95 20.10 6.59 -11.70
C GLN A 95 18.97 5.98 -10.86
N ALA A 96 17.93 6.76 -10.54
CA ALA A 96 16.75 6.24 -9.84
C ALA A 96 16.08 5.09 -10.60
N GLU A 97 15.97 5.19 -11.93
CA GLU A 97 15.46 4.12 -12.79
C GLU A 97 16.28 2.83 -12.72
N ALA A 98 17.60 2.93 -12.48
CA ALA A 98 18.47 1.77 -12.36
C ALA A 98 18.39 1.10 -10.98
N GLU A 99 17.97 1.84 -9.96
CA GLU A 99 17.88 1.38 -8.58
C GLU A 99 16.56 0.65 -8.27
N ASN A 100 15.52 0.84 -9.11
CA ASN A 100 14.19 0.26 -8.91
C ASN A 100 13.58 0.60 -7.53
N SER A 101 13.77 1.82 -7.06
CA SER A 101 13.23 2.29 -5.78
C SER A 101 11.85 2.93 -5.92
N ASN A 102 11.25 3.36 -4.81
CA ASN A 102 10.04 4.17 -4.79
C ASN A 102 10.28 5.65 -5.20
N GLN A 103 11.51 6.03 -5.51
CA GLN A 103 11.85 7.37 -6.01
C GLN A 103 11.98 7.36 -7.53
N GLY A 104 11.45 8.39 -8.19
CA GLY A 104 11.54 8.48 -9.64
C GLY A 104 11.07 9.82 -10.19
N CYS A 105 10.91 9.89 -11.51
CA CYS A 105 10.66 11.14 -12.23
C CYS A 105 9.35 11.18 -13.03
N GLU A 106 8.64 10.05 -13.17
CA GLU A 106 7.29 10.03 -13.76
C GLU A 106 6.39 9.10 -12.94
N PHE A 107 5.22 9.60 -12.53
CA PHE A 107 4.22 8.86 -11.75
C PHE A 107 2.83 9.06 -12.36
N TRP A 108 1.93 8.13 -12.03
CA TRP A 108 0.54 8.16 -12.45
C TRP A 108 -0.35 8.09 -11.22
N ALA A 109 -1.13 9.14 -11.00
CA ALA A 109 -2.08 9.24 -9.90
C ALA A 109 -3.52 9.20 -10.44
N VAL A 110 -4.47 8.72 -9.65
CA VAL A 110 -5.87 8.64 -10.04
C VAL A 110 -6.76 9.05 -8.89
N ASP A 111 -7.74 9.91 -9.17
CA ASP A 111 -8.84 10.19 -8.24
C ASP A 111 -9.82 9.00 -8.28
N LEU A 112 -9.63 8.10 -7.32
CA LEU A 112 -10.23 6.76 -7.25
C LEU A 112 -11.68 6.79 -6.75
N PRO A 113 -12.45 5.70 -6.98
CA PRO A 113 -13.82 5.59 -6.50
C PRO A 113 -13.95 5.76 -4.97
N ASN A 114 -14.52 6.86 -4.51
CA ASN A 114 -14.75 7.13 -3.08
C ASN A 114 -16.25 7.22 -2.74
N ALA A 115 -16.56 7.11 -1.45
CA ALA A 115 -17.90 7.06 -0.90
C ALA A 115 -18.73 8.25 -1.36
N TRP A 116 -19.80 7.92 -2.10
CA TRP A 116 -20.69 8.94 -2.60
C TRP A 116 -21.64 9.44 -1.52
N GLN A 117 -22.21 10.60 -1.76
CA GLN A 117 -23.17 11.28 -0.92
C GLN A 117 -24.31 10.39 -0.36
N VAL A 118 -24.17 9.85 0.86
CA VAL A 118 -25.27 9.11 1.53
C VAL A 118 -25.84 9.81 2.77
N VAL A 119 -25.04 10.58 3.52
CA VAL A 119 -25.47 11.20 4.80
C VAL A 119 -25.03 12.66 4.98
N LEU A 120 -23.81 13.05 4.58
CA LEU A 120 -23.24 14.40 4.75
C LEU A 120 -22.88 15.08 3.41
N GLN A 121 -22.93 16.41 3.39
CA GLN A 121 -22.63 17.26 2.22
C GLN A 121 -21.40 18.13 2.42
N PRO A 122 -20.52 18.25 1.42
CA PRO A 122 -20.41 17.43 0.20
C PRO A 122 -19.99 15.98 0.50
N GLY A 123 -20.27 15.04 -0.42
CA GLY A 123 -19.77 13.67 -0.33
C GLY A 123 -18.25 13.60 -0.54
N ALA A 124 -17.61 12.49 -0.15
CA ALA A 124 -16.15 12.37 -0.22
C ALA A 124 -15.64 12.40 -1.68
N GLU A 125 -16.43 11.86 -2.60
CA GLU A 125 -16.21 11.89 -4.05
C GLU A 125 -16.25 13.30 -4.66
N ASP A 126 -16.77 14.29 -3.94
CA ASP A 126 -16.85 15.70 -4.36
C ASP A 126 -15.79 16.58 -3.66
N GLN A 127 -14.95 16.01 -2.79
CA GLN A 127 -13.93 16.74 -2.04
C GLN A 127 -12.55 16.70 -2.68
N LEU A 128 -11.76 17.75 -2.49
CA LEU A 128 -10.48 17.93 -3.19
C LEU A 128 -9.54 16.72 -3.09
N TYR A 129 -9.28 16.11 -4.25
CA TYR A 129 -8.19 15.19 -4.46
C TYR A 129 -6.83 15.91 -4.36
N ALA A 130 -5.83 15.25 -3.80
CA ALA A 130 -4.50 15.83 -3.68
C ALA A 130 -3.37 14.88 -4.08
N ILE A 131 -2.33 15.46 -4.67
CA ILE A 131 -1.04 14.81 -4.93
C ILE A 131 0.01 15.51 -4.08
N VAL A 132 0.74 14.75 -3.27
CA VAL A 132 1.82 15.27 -2.43
C VAL A 132 3.14 14.75 -2.96
N ALA A 133 3.99 15.64 -3.45
CA ALA A 133 5.33 15.35 -3.93
C ALA A 133 6.37 15.77 -2.89
N THR A 134 7.33 14.90 -2.60
CA THR A 134 8.40 15.14 -1.64
C THR A 134 9.76 15.00 -2.33
N ASN A 135 10.67 15.94 -2.05
CA ASN A 135 12.02 15.95 -2.60
C ASN A 135 13.01 15.69 -1.46
N THR A 136 13.50 14.45 -1.37
CA THR A 136 14.50 14.01 -0.39
C THR A 136 15.92 14.42 -0.76
N SER A 137 16.17 14.82 -2.01
CA SER A 137 17.49 15.29 -2.46
C SER A 137 17.80 16.69 -1.94
N GLU A 138 19.08 17.09 -1.96
CA GLU A 138 19.49 18.45 -1.55
C GLU A 138 19.18 19.52 -2.61
N SER A 139 19.04 19.12 -3.87
CA SER A 139 18.82 20.03 -5.00
C SER A 139 17.34 20.28 -5.25
N PRO A 140 16.91 21.49 -5.65
CA PRO A 140 15.51 21.73 -6.00
C PRO A 140 15.05 20.85 -7.17
N ALA A 141 13.82 20.36 -7.10
CA ALA A 141 13.16 19.58 -8.13
C ALA A 141 11.99 20.38 -8.72
N ASN A 142 11.89 20.46 -10.05
CA ASN A 142 10.74 21.03 -10.73
C ASN A 142 9.74 19.91 -10.99
N VAL A 143 8.50 20.12 -10.58
CA VAL A 143 7.42 19.13 -10.67
C VAL A 143 6.24 19.76 -11.39
N SER A 144 5.67 19.02 -12.34
CA SER A 144 4.49 19.41 -13.12
C SER A 144 3.48 18.27 -13.14
N VAL A 145 2.19 18.60 -13.01
CA VAL A 145 1.10 17.63 -13.07
C VAL A 145 0.26 17.88 -14.32
N TYR A 146 0.07 16.86 -15.14
CA TYR A 146 -0.64 16.91 -16.41
C TYR A 146 -1.92 16.05 -16.36
N PRO A 147 -2.99 16.42 -17.08
CA PRO A 147 -4.15 15.56 -17.28
C PRO A 147 -3.85 14.54 -18.39
N GLY A 148 -3.73 13.26 -18.04
CA GLY A 148 -3.48 12.18 -18.99
C GLY A 148 -2.21 12.40 -19.82
N ASN A 149 -2.36 12.36 -21.15
CA ASN A 149 -1.28 12.59 -22.12
C ASN A 149 -1.22 14.03 -22.66
N GLU A 150 -1.89 14.98 -22.01
CA GLU A 150 -1.85 16.38 -22.44
C GLU A 150 -0.47 17.01 -22.15
N ASP A 151 -0.12 18.03 -22.94
CA ASP A 151 1.16 18.76 -22.84
C ASP A 151 1.08 20.00 -21.94
N THR A 152 -0.12 20.43 -21.57
CA THR A 152 -0.33 21.60 -20.70
C THR A 152 -0.51 21.12 -19.25
N PRO A 153 0.37 21.54 -18.31
CA PRO A 153 0.21 21.15 -16.91
C PRO A 153 -1.02 21.83 -16.31
N LEU A 154 -1.73 21.11 -15.44
CA LEU A 154 -2.76 21.65 -14.56
C LEU A 154 -2.14 22.53 -13.47
N ASP A 155 -1.00 22.10 -12.92
CA ASP A 155 -0.24 22.82 -11.90
C ASP A 155 1.25 22.44 -11.96
N SER A 156 2.11 23.30 -11.43
CA SER A 156 3.55 23.09 -11.37
C SER A 156 4.19 23.85 -10.21
N ALA A 157 5.25 23.28 -9.62
CA ALA A 157 5.99 23.91 -8.55
C ALA A 157 7.47 23.51 -8.56
N THR A 158 8.32 24.35 -7.96
CA THR A 158 9.70 24.00 -7.62
C THR A 158 9.76 23.63 -6.14
N ILE A 159 10.11 22.38 -5.85
CA ILE A 159 10.22 21.84 -4.50
C ILE A 159 11.68 21.94 -4.04
N PRO A 160 11.98 22.73 -2.99
CA PRO A 160 13.32 22.79 -2.41
C PRO A 160 13.79 21.41 -1.92
N GLY A 161 15.09 21.23 -1.76
CA GLY A 161 15.63 20.01 -1.16
C GLY A 161 15.14 19.82 0.28
N GLY A 162 14.78 18.59 0.65
CA GLY A 162 14.10 18.24 1.90
C GLY A 162 12.67 18.80 2.02
N GLY A 163 12.12 19.35 0.94
CA GLY A 163 10.81 19.99 0.91
C GLY A 163 9.70 19.07 0.40
N LEU A 164 8.46 19.58 0.48
CA LEU A 164 7.28 18.96 -0.12
C LEU A 164 6.37 20.01 -0.77
N GLN A 165 5.53 19.58 -1.71
CA GLN A 165 4.47 20.37 -2.31
C GLN A 165 3.17 19.55 -2.33
N VAL A 166 2.07 20.22 -2.01
CA VAL A 166 0.71 19.69 -2.16
C VAL A 166 0.08 20.32 -3.40
N PHE A 167 -0.36 19.50 -4.34
CA PHE A 167 -1.16 19.88 -5.50
C PHE A 167 -2.60 19.44 -5.24
N THR A 168 -3.56 20.35 -5.31
CA THR A 168 -4.98 20.06 -5.05
C THR A 168 -5.80 20.29 -6.32
N PHE A 169 -6.71 19.37 -6.63
CA PHE A 169 -7.52 19.43 -7.83
C PHE A 169 -9.00 19.37 -7.47
N ASP A 170 -9.84 20.01 -8.30
CA ASP A 170 -11.26 19.66 -8.31
C ASP A 170 -11.38 18.26 -8.95
N ASN A 171 -12.32 17.45 -8.46
CA ASN A 171 -12.48 16.04 -8.85
C ASN A 171 -13.03 15.86 -10.28
N ALA A 172 -12.70 16.81 -11.17
CA ALA A 172 -13.12 16.81 -12.56
C ALA A 172 -12.60 15.60 -13.35
N LEU A 173 -11.46 15.02 -12.94
CA LEU A 173 -10.92 13.78 -13.50
C LEU A 173 -11.28 12.53 -12.69
N GLY A 174 -12.09 12.68 -11.64
CA GLY A 174 -12.51 11.60 -10.74
C GLY A 174 -13.27 10.48 -11.43
N THR A 175 -12.91 9.25 -11.06
CA THR A 175 -13.60 8.04 -11.51
C THR A 175 -14.94 7.86 -10.78
N LYS A 176 -15.87 7.09 -11.37
CA LYS A 176 -17.24 7.01 -10.84
C LYS A 176 -17.37 5.90 -9.79
N PRO A 177 -17.99 6.16 -8.62
CA PRO A 177 -17.99 5.21 -7.51
C PRO A 177 -19.08 4.13 -7.57
N GLN A 178 -19.89 4.08 -8.62
CA GLN A 178 -21.03 3.16 -8.74
C GLN A 178 -21.17 2.53 -10.12
N GLU A 179 -20.08 2.49 -10.90
CA GLU A 179 -20.09 1.87 -12.22
C GLU A 179 -18.66 1.55 -12.68
N ASN A 180 -18.57 0.70 -13.71
CA ASN A 180 -17.33 0.65 -14.48
C ASN A 180 -17.21 1.92 -15.30
N SER A 181 -16.09 2.61 -15.22
CA SER A 181 -15.90 3.90 -15.88
C SER A 181 -14.55 4.01 -16.57
N TYR A 182 -14.54 4.68 -17.72
CA TYR A 182 -13.31 5.25 -18.27
C TYR A 182 -13.04 6.61 -17.61
N GLY A 183 -11.77 6.96 -17.47
CA GLY A 183 -11.35 8.24 -16.90
C GLY A 183 -9.99 8.67 -17.41
N THR A 184 -9.41 9.67 -16.73
CA THR A 184 -8.11 10.26 -17.06
C THR A 184 -7.26 10.32 -15.80
N ALA A 185 -6.03 9.85 -15.88
CA ALA A 185 -5.08 9.91 -14.77
C ALA A 185 -4.38 11.28 -14.70
N TYR A 186 -3.77 11.57 -13.56
CA TYR A 186 -2.82 12.67 -13.42
C TYR A 186 -1.42 12.13 -13.66
N ARG A 187 -0.72 12.66 -14.67
CA ARG A 187 0.68 12.35 -14.93
C ARG A 187 1.57 13.35 -14.20
N VAL A 188 2.34 12.89 -13.23
CA VAL A 188 3.28 13.72 -12.48
C VAL A 188 4.67 13.55 -13.08
N VAL A 189 5.31 14.64 -13.48
CA VAL A 189 6.65 14.62 -14.07
C VAL A 189 7.58 15.50 -13.25
N SER A 190 8.78 15.00 -12.97
CA SER A 190 9.85 15.77 -12.35
C SER A 190 11.17 15.67 -13.11
N ASP A 191 12.01 16.69 -12.98
CA ASP A 191 13.38 16.70 -13.51
C ASP A 191 14.40 16.03 -12.57
N ARG A 192 13.98 15.64 -11.37
CA ARG A 192 14.78 14.91 -10.38
C ARG A 192 13.92 13.86 -9.65
N PRO A 193 14.54 12.82 -9.07
CA PRO A 193 13.82 11.83 -8.29
C PRO A 193 13.06 12.48 -7.12
N ILE A 194 11.78 12.14 -7.00
CA ILE A 194 10.89 12.52 -5.92
C ILE A 194 10.13 11.28 -5.41
N THR A 195 9.50 11.36 -4.25
CA THR A 195 8.48 10.39 -3.81
C THR A 195 7.11 11.06 -3.85
N VAL A 196 6.10 10.35 -4.36
CA VAL A 196 4.76 10.90 -4.57
C VAL A 196 3.71 10.08 -3.83
N TYR A 197 2.73 10.76 -3.24
CA TYR A 197 1.56 10.19 -2.61
C TYR A 197 0.30 10.80 -3.23
N GLN A 198 -0.79 10.04 -3.32
CA GLN A 198 -2.12 10.59 -3.57
C GLN A 198 -2.99 10.48 -2.32
N PHE A 199 -3.96 11.39 -2.21
CA PHE A 199 -4.92 11.44 -1.13
C PHE A 199 -6.32 11.65 -1.70
N ASN A 200 -7.25 10.85 -1.21
CA ASN A 200 -8.63 10.86 -1.67
C ASN A 200 -9.60 10.86 -0.48
N PRO A 201 -10.02 12.06 0.01
CA PRO A 201 -9.38 13.37 -0.15
C PRO A 201 -8.35 13.66 0.98
N LEU A 202 -7.55 14.73 0.82
CA LEU A 202 -6.59 15.17 1.86
C LEU A 202 -7.22 16.10 2.90
N ASP A 203 -8.09 17.02 2.48
CA ASP A 203 -8.59 18.09 3.33
C ASP A 203 -9.84 17.68 4.11
N ASN A 204 -9.68 17.42 5.41
CA ASN A 204 -10.78 17.14 6.34
C ASN A 204 -11.28 18.39 7.08
N SER A 205 -10.99 19.60 6.57
CA SER A 205 -11.56 20.85 7.09
C SER A 205 -13.07 20.97 6.82
N THR A 206 -13.53 20.36 5.73
CA THR A 206 -14.90 19.92 5.56
C THR A 206 -14.99 18.52 6.13
N LYS A 207 -15.93 18.23 7.04
CA LYS A 207 -16.03 16.90 7.66
C LYS A 207 -16.16 15.81 6.58
N VAL A 208 -15.09 15.04 6.36
CA VAL A 208 -15.07 13.82 5.54
C VAL A 208 -15.04 12.63 6.48
N TYR A 209 -15.92 11.67 6.18
CA TYR A 209 -16.03 10.39 6.87
C TYR A 209 -15.32 9.26 6.11
N SER A 210 -14.67 9.59 4.98
CA SER A 210 -14.10 8.63 4.06
C SER A 210 -12.87 9.25 3.39
N ASN A 211 -11.69 8.79 3.77
CA ASN A 211 -10.42 9.23 3.20
C ASN A 211 -9.37 8.13 3.31
N ASP A 212 -8.52 8.02 2.30
CA ASP A 212 -7.32 7.19 2.34
C ASP A 212 -6.22 7.78 1.45
N ALA A 213 -5.03 7.19 1.47
CA ALA A 213 -3.88 7.67 0.71
C ALA A 213 -3.01 6.52 0.21
N SER A 214 -2.52 6.65 -1.02
CA SER A 214 -1.61 5.69 -1.63
C SER A 214 -0.22 6.29 -1.85
N LEU A 215 0.83 5.56 -1.46
CA LEU A 215 2.17 5.77 -2.04
C LEU A 215 2.10 5.45 -3.53
N LEU A 216 2.68 6.31 -4.36
CA LEU A 216 2.79 6.06 -5.79
C LEU A 216 4.16 5.51 -6.16
N PHE A 217 4.16 4.46 -6.97
CA PHE A 217 5.35 3.87 -7.56
C PHE A 217 5.70 4.58 -8.88
N PRO A 218 6.99 4.87 -9.12
CA PRO A 218 7.42 5.51 -10.35
C PRO A 218 7.25 4.57 -11.56
N SER A 219 7.06 5.15 -12.75
CA SER A 219 6.69 4.41 -13.96
C SER A 219 7.70 3.32 -14.36
N HIS A 220 8.96 3.43 -13.94
CA HIS A 220 10.01 2.46 -14.27
C HIS A 220 9.97 1.17 -13.45
N VAL A 221 9.26 1.15 -12.31
CA VAL A 221 9.04 -0.09 -11.52
C VAL A 221 7.67 -0.72 -11.80
N LEU A 222 6.88 -0.12 -12.69
CA LEU A 222 5.58 -0.64 -13.09
C LEU A 222 5.74 -1.66 -14.23
N GLY A 223 4.91 -2.69 -14.19
CA GLY A 223 4.97 -3.84 -15.09
C GLY A 223 3.65 -4.06 -15.81
N SER A 224 3.39 -5.31 -16.17
CA SER A 224 2.23 -5.69 -17.02
C SER A 224 1.36 -6.82 -16.47
N ASP A 225 1.73 -7.41 -15.33
CA ASP A 225 0.97 -8.50 -14.69
C ASP A 225 0.80 -8.19 -13.20
N TYR A 226 -0.45 -8.11 -12.76
CA TYR A 226 -0.81 -7.72 -11.40
C TYR A 226 -1.88 -8.65 -10.84
N THR A 227 -1.93 -8.75 -9.51
CA THR A 227 -3.05 -9.37 -8.80
C THR A 227 -3.64 -8.36 -7.82
N ALA A 228 -4.91 -8.02 -8.01
CA ALA A 228 -5.60 -7.08 -7.14
C ALA A 228 -5.86 -7.65 -5.75
N ILE A 229 -5.87 -6.76 -4.75
CA ILE A 229 -6.12 -7.07 -3.34
C ILE A 229 -7.12 -6.06 -2.80
N THR A 230 -8.24 -6.56 -2.29
CA THR A 230 -9.33 -5.71 -1.80
C THR A 230 -9.92 -6.26 -0.50
N GLY A 231 -10.65 -5.41 0.20
CA GLY A 231 -11.62 -5.83 1.21
C GLY A 231 -12.89 -6.41 0.58
N ASP A 232 -13.82 -6.82 1.43
CA ASP A 232 -15.16 -7.18 0.99
C ASP A 232 -15.93 -5.92 0.60
N ALA A 233 -16.77 -6.01 -0.42
CA ALA A 233 -17.67 -4.94 -0.82
C ALA A 233 -18.86 -4.88 0.14
N VAL A 234 -19.36 -3.66 0.37
CA VAL A 234 -20.50 -3.43 1.26
C VAL A 234 -21.64 -2.74 0.52
N GLN A 235 -22.83 -2.75 1.11
CA GLN A 235 -23.93 -1.91 0.66
C GLN A 235 -24.16 -0.77 1.64
N ILE A 236 -24.17 0.46 1.14
CA ILE A 236 -24.49 1.66 1.92
C ILE A 236 -25.85 2.18 1.47
N VAL A 237 -26.83 2.18 2.38
CA VAL A 237 -28.21 2.67 2.13
C VAL A 237 -28.81 2.14 0.81
N GLY A 238 -28.68 0.82 0.60
CA GLY A 238 -29.24 0.14 -0.57
C GLY A 238 -28.52 0.41 -1.90
N LYS A 239 -27.31 0.96 -1.84
CA LYS A 239 -26.42 1.21 -2.98
C LYS A 239 -25.10 0.48 -2.77
N ASN A 240 -24.50 0.04 -3.85
CA ASN A 240 -23.26 -0.75 -3.81
C ASN A 240 -22.04 0.15 -3.59
N ALA A 241 -21.28 -0.10 -2.51
CA ALA A 241 -19.94 0.43 -2.30
C ALA A 241 -18.94 -0.69 -2.60
N GLY A 242 -18.69 -0.88 -3.89
CA GLY A 242 -17.94 -2.02 -4.41
C GLY A 242 -16.46 -1.94 -4.11
N ALA A 243 -15.81 -3.11 -4.09
CA ALA A 243 -14.39 -3.21 -4.40
C ALA A 243 -14.16 -2.83 -5.87
N PHE A 244 -13.00 -2.23 -6.16
CA PHE A 244 -12.61 -1.80 -7.50
C PHE A 244 -11.17 -2.17 -7.84
N VAL A 245 -10.89 -2.23 -9.15
CA VAL A 245 -9.56 -2.30 -9.74
C VAL A 245 -9.48 -1.24 -10.84
N THR A 246 -8.55 -0.31 -10.72
CA THR A 246 -8.36 0.79 -11.67
C THR A 246 -7.01 0.68 -12.35
N VAL A 247 -6.99 0.75 -13.67
CA VAL A 247 -5.76 0.61 -14.48
C VAL A 247 -5.52 1.90 -15.25
N VAL A 248 -4.26 2.32 -15.36
CA VAL A 248 -3.80 3.44 -16.19
C VAL A 248 -2.86 2.93 -17.29
N GLY A 249 -3.10 3.31 -18.54
CA GLY A 249 -2.15 3.06 -19.62
C GLY A 249 -0.94 3.99 -19.53
N LEU A 250 0.29 3.46 -19.49
CA LEU A 250 1.51 4.28 -19.55
C LEU A 250 1.90 4.63 -20.99
N GLU A 251 1.40 3.85 -21.94
CA GLU A 251 1.65 3.99 -23.38
C GLU A 251 0.35 3.88 -24.18
N ASP A 252 0.35 4.44 -25.39
CA ASP A 252 -0.78 4.33 -26.32
C ASP A 252 -1.02 2.89 -26.76
N ASP A 253 -2.25 2.58 -27.21
CA ASP A 253 -2.63 1.24 -27.69
C ASP A 253 -2.35 0.10 -26.68
N THR A 254 -2.46 0.37 -25.37
CA THR A 254 -2.26 -0.64 -24.33
C THR A 254 -3.50 -1.51 -24.18
N VAL A 255 -3.40 -2.79 -24.56
CA VAL A 255 -4.45 -3.78 -24.34
C VAL A 255 -4.40 -4.30 -22.91
N ILE A 256 -5.53 -4.29 -22.20
CA ILE A 256 -5.70 -4.77 -20.82
C ILE A 256 -6.76 -5.88 -20.81
N GLU A 257 -6.52 -6.94 -20.04
CA GLU A 257 -7.46 -8.02 -19.77
C GLU A 257 -7.56 -8.31 -18.26
N PHE A 258 -8.79 -8.38 -17.75
CA PHE A 258 -9.11 -8.67 -16.36
C PHE A 258 -9.62 -10.10 -16.21
N PHE A 259 -9.11 -10.80 -15.20
CA PHE A 259 -9.55 -12.14 -14.81
C PHE A 259 -10.04 -12.12 -13.36
N PRO A 260 -11.26 -11.62 -13.11
CA PRO A 260 -11.83 -11.54 -11.77
C PRO A 260 -12.20 -12.94 -11.23
N PRO A 261 -12.30 -13.11 -9.90
CA PRO A 261 -12.72 -14.38 -9.30
C PRO A 261 -14.10 -14.84 -9.79
N VAL A 262 -14.25 -16.17 -9.95
CA VAL A 262 -15.50 -16.77 -10.44
C VAL A 262 -16.64 -16.51 -9.46
N GLY A 263 -17.78 -16.09 -9.99
CA GLY A 263 -19.02 -15.93 -9.20
C GLY A 263 -19.16 -14.57 -8.51
N ILE A 264 -18.17 -13.68 -8.64
CA ILE A 264 -18.30 -12.30 -8.19
C ILE A 264 -19.11 -11.49 -9.21
N PRO A 265 -20.29 -10.95 -8.85
CA PRO A 265 -21.03 -10.10 -9.76
C PRO A 265 -20.28 -8.78 -9.96
N LEU A 266 -20.26 -8.30 -11.20
CA LEU A 266 -19.60 -7.05 -11.60
C LEU A 266 -20.64 -6.09 -12.15
N TYR A 267 -20.32 -4.80 -12.17
CA TYR A 267 -21.09 -3.87 -12.98
C TYR A 267 -20.98 -4.25 -14.47
N PRO A 268 -21.98 -3.89 -15.30
CA PRO A 268 -21.87 -4.05 -16.75
C PRO A 268 -20.61 -3.36 -17.28
N GLY A 269 -19.85 -4.06 -18.11
CA GLY A 269 -18.57 -3.56 -18.63
C GLY A 269 -17.87 -4.57 -19.51
N VAL A 270 -16.61 -4.29 -19.82
CA VAL A 270 -15.76 -5.16 -20.62
C VAL A 270 -14.59 -5.62 -19.75
N LEU A 271 -14.20 -6.88 -19.92
CA LEU A 271 -13.02 -7.44 -19.25
C LEU A 271 -11.78 -7.38 -20.13
N LYS A 272 -11.93 -6.97 -21.40
CA LYS A 272 -10.82 -6.75 -22.32
C LYS A 272 -11.04 -5.44 -23.07
N LEU A 273 -10.07 -4.55 -23.01
CA LEU A 273 -10.15 -3.23 -23.63
C LEU A 273 -8.77 -2.73 -24.06
N THR A 274 -8.75 -1.62 -24.78
CA THR A 274 -7.54 -0.87 -25.13
C THR A 274 -7.67 0.52 -24.54
N VAL A 275 -6.59 1.01 -23.92
CA VAL A 275 -6.47 2.37 -23.42
C VAL A 275 -5.25 3.04 -24.04
N ASP A 276 -5.33 4.35 -24.21
CA ASP A 276 -4.17 5.16 -24.57
C ASP A 276 -3.43 5.66 -23.34
N ARG A 277 -2.28 6.31 -23.55
CA ARG A 277 -1.48 6.88 -22.47
C ARG A 277 -2.32 7.82 -21.61
N GLY A 278 -2.30 7.61 -20.30
CA GLY A 278 -3.01 8.39 -19.30
C GLY A 278 -4.54 8.22 -19.27
N GLN A 279 -5.11 7.36 -20.12
CA GLN A 279 -6.49 6.92 -19.96
C GLN A 279 -6.57 5.87 -18.86
N THR A 280 -7.70 5.87 -18.14
CA THR A 280 -7.97 4.90 -17.09
C THR A 280 -9.20 4.06 -17.39
N TYR A 281 -9.23 2.85 -16.82
CA TYR A 281 -10.44 2.04 -16.74
C TYR A 281 -10.58 1.46 -15.34
N THR A 282 -11.78 1.64 -14.76
CA THR A 282 -12.16 1.09 -13.46
C THR A 282 -13.11 -0.08 -13.66
N LEU A 283 -12.72 -1.26 -13.16
CA LEU A 283 -13.59 -2.43 -13.00
C LEU A 283 -14.09 -2.50 -11.56
N MET A 284 -15.39 -2.65 -11.35
CA MET A 284 -16.03 -2.60 -10.05
C MET A 284 -16.96 -3.80 -9.82
N SER A 285 -16.87 -4.33 -8.60
CA SER A 285 -17.79 -5.35 -8.10
C SER A 285 -19.19 -4.77 -7.84
N ASN A 286 -20.20 -5.62 -8.01
CA ASN A 286 -21.59 -5.28 -7.81
C ASN A 286 -22.20 -6.20 -6.75
N ALA A 287 -22.14 -5.80 -5.49
CA ALA A 287 -22.60 -6.54 -4.32
C ALA A 287 -24.14 -6.66 -4.20
N VAL A 288 -24.93 -6.50 -5.26
CA VAL A 288 -26.39 -6.26 -5.16
C VAL A 288 -27.26 -7.53 -5.14
N LEU A 289 -26.74 -8.71 -4.77
CA LEU A 289 -27.54 -9.95 -4.84
C LEU A 289 -27.47 -10.87 -3.61
N SER A 290 -27.31 -10.35 -2.39
CA SER A 290 -27.68 -11.12 -1.20
C SER A 290 -28.71 -10.36 -0.35
N PRO A 291 -29.91 -10.95 -0.08
CA PRO A 291 -30.83 -10.44 0.94
C PRO A 291 -30.26 -10.58 2.36
N LEU A 292 -29.18 -11.35 2.52
CA LEU A 292 -28.31 -11.35 3.68
C LEU A 292 -27.13 -10.45 3.32
N GLN A 293 -27.25 -9.16 3.61
CA GLN A 293 -26.08 -8.29 3.62
C GLN A 293 -25.04 -8.94 4.53
N ASN A 294 -23.76 -8.95 4.11
CA ASN A 294 -22.62 -9.39 4.90
C ASN A 294 -22.31 -10.90 4.89
N ASP A 295 -22.38 -11.55 3.71
CA ASP A 295 -21.66 -12.82 3.54
C ASP A 295 -20.15 -12.52 3.32
N PRO A 296 -19.22 -13.15 4.07
CA PRO A 296 -17.79 -12.95 3.84
C PRO A 296 -17.40 -13.25 2.39
N GLY A 297 -16.57 -12.39 1.80
CA GLY A 297 -16.11 -12.46 0.41
C GLY A 297 -17.03 -11.79 -0.62
N GLN A 298 -18.15 -11.19 -0.22
CA GLN A 298 -19.09 -10.55 -1.15
C GLN A 298 -18.44 -9.39 -1.89
N GLY A 299 -18.44 -9.45 -3.23
CA GLY A 299 -17.84 -8.40 -4.08
C GLY A 299 -16.33 -8.23 -3.91
N ASN A 300 -15.65 -9.10 -3.16
CA ASN A 300 -14.21 -9.04 -3.00
C ASN A 300 -13.52 -9.38 -4.33
N LEU A 301 -12.66 -8.48 -4.80
CA LEU A 301 -11.91 -8.63 -6.05
C LEU A 301 -10.47 -9.12 -5.82
N SER A 302 -10.11 -9.48 -4.58
CA SER A 302 -8.82 -10.11 -4.28
C SER A 302 -8.61 -11.34 -5.15
N GLY A 303 -7.45 -11.41 -5.81
CA GLY A 303 -7.15 -12.46 -6.78
C GLY A 303 -7.54 -12.12 -8.22
N THR A 304 -8.10 -10.94 -8.50
CA THR A 304 -8.29 -10.49 -9.89
C THR A 304 -6.92 -10.31 -10.55
N ARG A 305 -6.60 -11.12 -11.56
CA ARG A 305 -5.40 -10.89 -12.37
C ARG A 305 -5.68 -9.78 -13.38
N VAL A 306 -4.74 -8.86 -13.52
CA VAL A 306 -4.73 -7.84 -14.58
C VAL A 306 -3.52 -8.11 -15.46
N GLU A 307 -3.76 -8.43 -16.73
CA GLU A 307 -2.71 -8.65 -17.72
C GLU A 307 -2.76 -7.54 -18.77
N ALA A 308 -1.62 -6.95 -19.08
CA ALA A 308 -1.50 -5.88 -20.05
C ALA A 308 -0.43 -6.20 -21.11
N SER A 309 -0.63 -5.67 -22.32
CA SER A 309 0.35 -5.80 -23.41
C SER A 309 1.58 -4.89 -23.25
N LYS A 310 1.51 -3.90 -22.36
CA LYS A 310 2.49 -2.84 -22.09
C LYS A 310 2.41 -2.45 -20.62
N PRO A 311 3.40 -1.71 -20.06
CA PRO A 311 3.36 -1.27 -18.67
C PRO A 311 2.08 -0.50 -18.32
N VAL A 312 1.54 -0.75 -17.13
CA VAL A 312 0.34 -0.11 -16.59
C VAL A 312 0.53 0.23 -15.11
N ALA A 313 -0.11 1.30 -14.63
CA ALA A 313 -0.32 1.49 -13.20
C ALA A 313 -1.61 0.80 -12.80
N VAL A 314 -1.61 0.01 -11.72
CA VAL A 314 -2.81 -0.65 -11.21
C VAL A 314 -3.05 -0.25 -9.77
N PHE A 315 -4.27 0.19 -9.50
CA PHE A 315 -4.78 0.47 -8.17
C PHE A 315 -5.89 -0.53 -7.86
N SER A 316 -6.06 -0.83 -6.59
CA SER A 316 -7.26 -1.54 -6.14
C SER A 316 -7.71 -0.98 -4.81
N GLY A 317 -8.90 -1.36 -4.38
CA GLY A 317 -9.46 -0.81 -3.16
C GLY A 317 -10.95 -1.05 -3.05
N ASN A 318 -11.56 -0.27 -2.17
CA ASN A 318 -12.97 -0.36 -1.86
C ASN A 318 -13.53 1.05 -1.76
N VAL A 319 -14.66 1.29 -2.41
CA VAL A 319 -15.44 2.51 -2.13
C VAL A 319 -15.79 2.54 -0.64
N CYS A 320 -16.08 1.37 -0.06
CA CYS A 320 -16.17 1.19 1.38
C CYS A 320 -15.97 -0.28 1.77
N SER A 321 -15.36 -0.54 2.91
CA SER A 321 -15.17 -1.88 3.47
C SER A 321 -15.14 -1.88 5.00
N PHE A 322 -15.37 -3.05 5.61
CA PHE A 322 -15.18 -3.28 7.05
C PHE A 322 -14.03 -4.27 7.24
N GLU A 323 -13.08 -3.94 8.11
CA GLU A 323 -11.95 -4.82 8.44
C GLU A 323 -12.00 -5.19 9.93
N PRO A 324 -12.49 -6.38 10.32
CA PRO A 324 -12.89 -7.50 9.47
C PRO A 324 -14.38 -7.50 9.09
N SER A 325 -14.69 -8.05 7.92
CA SER A 325 -16.04 -8.42 7.50
C SER A 325 -16.41 -9.86 7.94
N PRO A 326 -17.70 -10.18 8.13
CA PRO A 326 -18.84 -9.27 8.12
C PRO A 326 -18.98 -8.51 9.44
N TRP A 327 -19.08 -7.20 9.35
CA TRP A 327 -19.44 -6.31 10.45
C TRP A 327 -20.56 -5.40 9.94
N ILE A 328 -21.57 -5.13 10.78
CA ILE A 328 -22.84 -4.51 10.36
C ILE A 328 -23.08 -3.18 11.07
N ASP A 329 -22.25 -2.83 12.07
CA ASP A 329 -22.36 -1.52 12.70
C ASP A 329 -21.74 -0.47 11.77
N CYS A 330 -21.85 0.80 12.15
CA CYS A 330 -21.11 1.83 11.46
C CYS A 330 -19.59 1.58 11.65
N CYS A 331 -18.70 2.37 11.09
CA CYS A 331 -18.78 2.96 9.78
C CYS A 331 -17.74 2.22 8.91
N CYS A 332 -18.01 2.09 7.61
CA CYS A 332 -17.05 1.46 6.71
C CYS A 332 -16.01 2.49 6.24
N ASP A 333 -14.83 2.02 5.90
CA ASP A 333 -13.69 2.83 5.47
C ASP A 333 -13.50 2.75 3.95
N HIS A 334 -13.08 3.84 3.31
CA HIS A 334 -12.52 3.80 1.97
C HIS A 334 -11.10 3.23 2.04
N LEU A 335 -10.77 2.39 1.06
CA LEU A 335 -9.44 1.79 0.93
C LEU A 335 -8.91 2.08 -0.46
N GLU A 336 -7.66 2.54 -0.55
CA GLU A 336 -6.91 2.62 -1.81
C GLU A 336 -5.44 2.26 -1.63
N HIS A 337 -4.88 1.57 -2.62
CA HIS A 337 -3.44 1.36 -2.76
C HIS A 337 -3.03 1.18 -4.21
N GLN A 338 -1.83 1.63 -4.57
CA GLN A 338 -1.19 1.23 -5.82
C GLN A 338 -0.53 -0.14 -5.63
N LEU A 339 -0.72 -1.03 -6.60
CA LEU A 339 -0.18 -2.38 -6.57
C LEU A 339 1.23 -2.40 -7.16
N LEU A 340 2.06 -3.31 -6.63
CA LEU A 340 3.30 -3.73 -7.29
C LEU A 340 3.03 -4.84 -8.31
N PRO A 341 3.71 -4.83 -9.48
CA PRO A 341 3.58 -5.90 -10.45
C PRO A 341 4.14 -7.22 -9.89
N LEU A 342 3.72 -8.33 -10.48
CA LEU A 342 4.12 -9.67 -10.06
C LEU A 342 5.66 -9.86 -10.04
N GLU A 343 6.37 -9.23 -10.97
CA GLU A 343 7.84 -9.26 -11.04
C GLU A 343 8.54 -8.58 -9.85
N ALA A 344 7.84 -7.73 -9.10
CA ALA A 344 8.33 -7.07 -7.89
C ALA A 344 7.95 -7.83 -6.60
N TRP A 345 7.21 -8.94 -6.69
CA TRP A 345 6.86 -9.74 -5.52
C TRP A 345 8.06 -10.56 -5.05
N GLY A 346 8.23 -10.66 -3.73
CA GLY A 346 9.36 -11.37 -3.14
C GLY A 346 8.98 -12.66 -2.42
N HIS A 347 9.97 -13.18 -1.69
CA HIS A 347 9.92 -14.49 -1.03
C HIS A 347 9.81 -14.42 0.49
N GLY A 348 9.77 -13.22 1.07
CA GLY A 348 9.78 -13.03 2.51
C GLY A 348 9.27 -11.66 2.91
N TYR A 349 8.44 -11.64 3.96
CA TYR A 349 7.81 -10.44 4.49
C TYR A 349 7.85 -10.45 6.00
N VAL A 350 8.06 -9.28 6.60
CA VAL A 350 7.92 -9.04 8.03
C VAL A 350 6.58 -8.35 8.26
N VAL A 351 5.72 -8.96 9.06
CA VAL A 351 4.45 -8.37 9.48
C VAL A 351 4.59 -7.92 10.92
N VAL A 352 4.14 -6.69 11.20
CA VAL A 352 4.15 -6.11 12.54
C VAL A 352 2.74 -5.76 12.98
N ALA A 353 2.51 -5.73 14.29
CA ALA A 353 1.25 -5.25 14.84
C ALA A 353 1.08 -3.74 14.55
N ALA A 354 -0.15 -3.25 14.68
CA ALA A 354 -0.43 -1.84 14.54
C ALA A 354 -0.19 -1.14 15.88
N PRO A 355 0.35 0.10 15.89
CA PRO A 355 0.47 0.87 17.11
C PRO A 355 -0.88 0.98 17.84
N PRO A 356 -0.88 1.00 19.19
CA PRO A 356 -2.12 1.09 19.98
C PRO A 356 -2.95 2.31 19.59
N ASN A 357 -4.21 2.10 19.23
CA ASN A 357 -5.23 3.15 19.13
C ASN A 357 -5.65 3.64 20.53
N LEU A 358 -5.82 2.71 21.49
CA LEU A 358 -6.11 3.00 22.90
C LEU A 358 -5.24 2.17 23.85
N GLY A 359 -4.70 2.81 24.90
CA GLY A 359 -3.88 2.12 25.90
C GLY A 359 -2.43 1.93 25.48
N ASP A 360 -1.80 0.87 25.99
CA ASP A 360 -0.37 0.57 25.80
C ASP A 360 -0.11 -0.73 25.00
N GLU A 361 -1.16 -1.47 24.60
CA GLU A 361 -1.04 -2.76 23.88
C GLU A 361 -1.27 -2.57 22.38
N GLU A 362 -0.37 -3.10 21.54
CA GLU A 362 -0.49 -3.05 20.08
C GLU A 362 -1.82 -3.65 19.60
N ASP A 363 -2.41 -3.00 18.61
CA ASP A 363 -3.64 -3.47 17.99
C ASP A 363 -3.36 -4.61 17.01
N LYS A 364 -4.34 -5.50 16.91
CA LYS A 364 -4.31 -6.56 15.91
C LYS A 364 -4.34 -5.97 14.50
N VAL A 365 -3.77 -6.71 13.56
CA VAL A 365 -3.80 -6.38 12.14
C VAL A 365 -4.49 -7.47 11.36
N ARG A 366 -5.15 -7.09 10.27
CA ARG A 366 -5.64 -8.03 9.28
C ARG A 366 -4.56 -8.26 8.24
N VAL A 367 -4.23 -9.53 8.01
CA VAL A 367 -3.22 -9.94 7.04
C VAL A 367 -3.89 -10.66 5.89
N ARG A 368 -3.55 -10.26 4.67
CA ARG A 368 -3.91 -10.96 3.44
C ARG A 368 -2.64 -11.53 2.81
N VAL A 369 -2.63 -12.85 2.59
CA VAL A 369 -1.55 -13.55 1.87
C VAL A 369 -2.09 -14.01 0.53
N THR A 370 -1.39 -13.68 -0.55
CA THR A 370 -1.82 -14.00 -1.92
C THR A 370 -0.73 -14.73 -2.70
N GLY A 371 -1.09 -15.88 -3.27
CA GLY A 371 -0.16 -16.71 -4.03
C GLY A 371 -0.04 -16.24 -5.48
N SER A 372 1.18 -16.26 -6.03
CA SER A 372 1.39 -16.06 -7.47
C SER A 372 1.35 -17.36 -8.27
N PHE A 373 1.75 -18.47 -7.66
CA PHE A 373 1.79 -19.79 -8.30
C PHE A 373 1.09 -20.86 -7.46
N ASP A 374 0.56 -21.88 -8.14
CA ASP A 374 -0.06 -23.04 -7.49
C ASP A 374 0.94 -23.81 -6.62
N GLY A 375 0.49 -24.17 -5.41
CA GLY A 375 1.28 -24.95 -4.47
C GLY A 375 2.49 -24.21 -3.89
N THR A 376 2.42 -22.89 -3.72
CA THR A 376 3.45 -22.11 -3.04
C THR A 376 3.46 -22.47 -1.56
N GLN A 377 4.62 -22.91 -1.04
CA GLN A 377 4.77 -23.41 0.33
C GLN A 377 5.23 -22.27 1.26
N LEU A 378 4.50 -22.06 2.36
CA LEU A 378 4.72 -20.95 3.29
C LEU A 378 5.29 -21.45 4.62
N SER A 379 6.28 -20.73 5.15
CA SER A 379 6.93 -20.97 6.43
C SER A 379 6.87 -19.71 7.29
N TYR A 380 6.73 -19.88 8.61
CA TYR A 380 6.50 -18.78 9.54
C TYR A 380 7.48 -18.84 10.71
N ALA A 381 7.97 -17.68 11.15
CA ALA A 381 8.79 -17.53 12.35
C ALA A 381 8.25 -16.40 13.23
N PRO A 382 8.14 -16.59 14.57
CA PRO A 382 8.49 -17.81 15.32
C PRO A 382 7.44 -18.94 15.17
N ALA A 383 6.22 -18.61 14.79
CA ALA A 383 5.14 -19.56 14.52
C ALA A 383 4.12 -18.93 13.56
N ALA A 384 3.29 -19.75 12.91
CA ALA A 384 2.20 -19.29 12.07
C ALA A 384 1.05 -18.73 12.94
N PRO A 385 0.53 -17.52 12.65
CA PRO A 385 -0.68 -17.02 13.29
C PRO A 385 -1.89 -17.93 13.04
N PRO A 386 -2.92 -17.93 13.92
CA PRO A 386 -4.14 -18.69 13.69
C PRO A 386 -4.79 -18.34 12.35
N GLY A 387 -5.06 -19.35 11.51
CA GLY A 387 -5.66 -19.17 10.18
C GLY A 387 -4.65 -18.90 9.05
N ALA A 388 -3.37 -18.70 9.36
CA ALA A 388 -2.33 -18.52 8.34
C ALA A 388 -2.13 -19.82 7.52
N PRO A 389 -2.10 -19.74 6.18
CA PRO A 389 -1.97 -20.91 5.31
C PRO A 389 -0.54 -21.45 5.29
N THR A 390 -0.36 -22.78 5.20
CA THR A 390 0.96 -23.39 4.94
C THR A 390 1.24 -23.63 3.46
N MET A 391 0.20 -23.51 2.63
CA MET A 391 0.26 -23.60 1.18
C MET A 391 -0.78 -22.68 0.57
N ILE A 392 -0.45 -22.02 -0.53
CA ILE A 392 -1.37 -21.13 -1.26
C ILE A 392 -1.27 -21.34 -2.78
N ASN A 393 -2.40 -21.26 -3.47
CA ASN A 393 -2.47 -21.39 -4.92
C ASN A 393 -2.39 -20.05 -5.66
N ALA A 394 -2.19 -20.09 -6.98
CA ALA A 394 -2.16 -18.88 -7.79
C ALA A 394 -3.47 -18.11 -7.65
N TYR A 395 -3.36 -16.81 -7.43
CA TYR A 395 -4.47 -15.86 -7.25
C TYR A 395 -5.37 -16.13 -6.03
N GLN A 396 -5.09 -17.18 -5.26
CA GLN A 396 -5.77 -17.43 -4.00
C GLN A 396 -5.31 -16.40 -2.99
N THR A 397 -6.26 -15.79 -2.28
CA THR A 397 -6.00 -14.92 -1.14
C THR A 397 -6.56 -15.56 0.13
N VAL A 398 -5.75 -15.63 1.18
CA VAL A 398 -6.16 -16.10 2.51
C VAL A 398 -6.01 -14.95 3.49
N VAL A 399 -7.04 -14.75 4.32
CA VAL A 399 -7.12 -13.65 5.28
C VAL A 399 -7.12 -14.20 6.70
N PHE A 400 -6.33 -13.60 7.58
CA PHE A 400 -6.29 -13.92 9.00
C PHE A 400 -5.92 -12.68 9.82
N GLU A 401 -6.00 -12.78 11.15
CA GLU A 401 -5.54 -11.73 12.07
C GLU A 401 -4.22 -12.12 12.72
N ALA A 402 -3.41 -11.11 13.01
CA ALA A 402 -2.19 -11.25 13.79
C ALA A 402 -2.15 -10.21 14.91
N ASP A 403 -1.75 -10.65 16.10
CA ASP A 403 -1.61 -9.85 17.32
C ASP A 403 -0.15 -9.79 17.81
N ALA A 404 0.77 -10.35 17.02
CA ALA A 404 2.20 -10.38 17.29
C ALA A 404 2.99 -10.35 15.97
N PRO A 405 4.21 -9.79 15.97
CA PRO A 405 5.04 -9.75 14.77
C PRO A 405 5.47 -11.15 14.35
N PHE A 406 5.54 -11.37 13.04
CA PHE A 406 6.03 -12.61 12.46
C PHE A 406 6.72 -12.37 11.12
N ILE A 407 7.57 -13.31 10.73
CA ILE A 407 8.15 -13.40 9.40
C ILE A 407 7.42 -14.52 8.67
N VAL A 408 6.99 -14.27 7.43
CA VAL A 408 6.51 -15.30 6.51
C VAL A 408 7.43 -15.37 5.31
N SER A 409 7.84 -16.57 4.93
CA SER A 409 8.73 -16.82 3.79
C SER A 409 8.21 -17.98 2.92
N SER A 410 8.62 -18.03 1.66
CA SER A 410 8.14 -19.01 0.69
C SER A 410 9.21 -19.53 -0.28
N ASP A 411 8.89 -20.63 -0.95
CA ASP A 411 9.68 -21.18 -2.06
C ASP A 411 9.42 -20.48 -3.41
N ARG A 412 8.34 -19.70 -3.51
CA ARG A 412 7.94 -18.94 -4.72
C ARG A 412 7.40 -17.56 -4.37
N PRO A 413 7.49 -16.55 -5.27
CA PRO A 413 6.95 -15.23 -5.01
C PRO A 413 5.50 -15.24 -4.52
N PHE A 414 5.18 -14.39 -3.57
CA PHE A 414 3.83 -14.21 -3.05
C PHE A 414 3.72 -12.78 -2.53
N ALA A 415 2.51 -12.34 -2.20
CA ALA A 415 2.33 -11.02 -1.62
C ALA A 415 1.70 -11.08 -0.24
N VAL A 416 2.05 -10.11 0.60
CA VAL A 416 1.48 -9.90 1.92
C VAL A 416 1.03 -8.46 2.03
N TYR A 417 -0.24 -8.27 2.38
CA TYR A 417 -0.82 -6.96 2.62
C TYR A 417 -1.33 -6.91 4.05
N GLN A 418 -1.03 -5.80 4.72
CA GLN A 418 -1.47 -5.53 6.08
C GLN A 418 -2.54 -4.44 6.05
N PHE A 419 -3.65 -4.69 6.73
CA PHE A 419 -4.73 -3.72 6.89
C PHE A 419 -4.91 -3.45 8.39
N ILE A 420 -5.06 -2.19 8.73
CA ILE A 420 -5.49 -1.78 10.07
C ILE A 420 -6.97 -2.13 10.21
N LEU A 421 -7.36 -2.58 11.39
CA LEU A 421 -8.75 -2.92 11.69
C LEU A 421 -9.60 -1.66 11.88
N SER A 422 -10.87 -1.75 11.48
CA SER A 422 -11.83 -0.67 11.65
C SER A 422 -11.91 -0.23 13.11
N ASN A 423 -11.96 1.10 13.33
CA ASN A 423 -11.91 1.69 14.67
C ASN A 423 -12.98 1.11 15.61
N GLU A 424 -14.22 0.94 15.13
CA GLU A 424 -15.33 0.37 15.90
C GLU A 424 -15.15 -1.11 16.27
N TYR A 425 -14.27 -1.84 15.56
CA TYR A 425 -13.92 -3.20 15.92
C TYR A 425 -12.91 -3.24 17.09
N ILE A 426 -11.98 -2.29 17.14
CA ILE A 426 -10.91 -2.23 18.16
C ILE A 426 -11.31 -1.45 19.41
N THR A 427 -12.18 -0.44 19.30
CA THR A 427 -12.67 0.33 20.44
C THR A 427 -14.04 -0.17 20.91
N VAL A 428 -14.11 -0.68 22.14
CA VAL A 428 -15.42 -0.83 22.82
C VAL A 428 -15.88 0.56 23.23
N ASP A 429 -17.01 1.03 22.67
CA ASP A 429 -17.62 2.32 22.96
C ASP A 429 -17.59 2.64 24.49
N PRO A 430 -16.87 3.70 24.92
CA PRO A 430 -16.80 4.09 26.32
C PRO A 430 -18.07 4.81 26.82
N THR A 431 -18.99 5.16 25.94
CA THR A 431 -20.23 5.91 26.21
C THR A 431 -21.50 5.22 25.68
N PRO A 432 -21.81 3.97 26.09
CA PRO A 432 -22.96 3.22 25.59
C PRO A 432 -24.34 3.78 25.99
N ASN A 433 -24.41 4.97 26.59
CA ASN A 433 -25.64 5.66 27.01
C ASN A 433 -25.50 7.20 26.96
N ASP A 434 -24.77 7.79 26.01
CA ASP A 434 -24.87 9.25 25.83
C ASP A 434 -26.21 9.60 25.14
N ASP A 435 -26.90 10.60 25.68
CA ASP A 435 -28.17 11.14 25.18
C ASP A 435 -28.05 11.79 23.78
N ALA A 436 -26.83 11.85 23.22
CA ALA A 436 -26.52 12.29 21.86
C ALA A 436 -26.72 11.21 20.78
N ASP A 437 -26.88 9.94 21.15
CA ASP A 437 -27.29 8.87 20.24
C ASP A 437 -28.67 9.20 19.68
N ASN A 438 -28.73 9.68 18.44
CA ASN A 438 -29.96 10.15 17.80
C ASN A 438 -30.96 9.02 17.45
N GLY A 439 -30.82 7.84 18.06
CA GLY A 439 -31.70 6.68 17.89
C GLY A 439 -31.65 6.05 16.50
N TRP A 440 -30.79 6.55 15.60
CA TRP A 440 -30.57 6.03 14.25
C TRP A 440 -29.19 5.42 14.06
N TRP A 441 -28.20 5.89 14.81
CA TRP A 441 -26.83 5.35 14.83
C TRP A 441 -26.37 5.28 16.29
N PRO A 442 -26.51 4.13 16.96
CA PRO A 442 -25.91 3.93 18.27
C PRO A 442 -24.39 3.80 18.09
N GLY A 443 -23.60 4.69 18.69
CA GLY A 443 -22.13 4.55 18.74
C GLY A 443 -21.29 5.62 18.05
N ASP A 444 -21.78 6.85 17.86
CA ASP A 444 -20.93 7.96 17.42
C ASP A 444 -20.20 8.59 18.63
N PRO A 445 -18.86 8.54 18.73
CA PRO A 445 -18.10 9.19 19.81
C PRO A 445 -18.01 10.72 19.72
#